data_AF-A0A1N7FFZ2-F1
#
_entry.id   AF-A0A1N7FFZ2-F1
#
_cell.length_a   1.000
_cell.length_b   1.000
_cell.length_c   1.000
_cell.angle_alpha   90.00
_cell.angle_beta   90.00
_cell.angle_gamma   90.00
#
_symmetry.space_group_name_H-M   'P 1'
#
loop_
_entity.id
_entity.type
_entity.pdbx_description
1 polymer ?
#
loop_
_entity_poly.entity_id
_entity_poly.type
_entity_poly.pdbx_seq_one_letter_code
_entity_poly.pdbx_strand_id
1 'polypeptide(L)'
;MRLLTADEFTATIGTPPAPVDVDEPPPFDFWPYFDAIPHDHFAGHDFSREEVTNVWQMPDSIHQHVLIASGTPNLFMVLVLNLRTASVLGHHLLDLNELYGLNQPPTAPLDEQ
;
A
#
# COMPACT_ATOMS: atom_id res chain seq x y z
N MET A 1 15.32 -2.05 -5.51
CA MET A 1 14.32 -2.00 -4.43
C MET A 1 13.56 -3.31 -4.35
N ARG A 2 13.17 -3.76 -3.16
CA ARG A 2 12.51 -5.08 -2.97
C ARG A 2 11.00 -4.94 -3.20
N LEU A 3 10.49 -5.57 -4.25
CA LEU A 3 9.06 -5.76 -4.49
C LEU A 3 8.60 -6.97 -3.68
N LEU A 4 7.63 -6.77 -2.80
CA LEU A 4 7.04 -7.82 -1.97
C LEU A 4 5.91 -8.50 -2.74
N THR A 5 5.83 -9.82 -2.64
CA THR A 5 4.66 -10.56 -3.10
C THR A 5 3.45 -10.30 -2.19
N ALA A 6 2.24 -10.62 -2.66
CA ALA A 6 1.04 -10.51 -1.83
C ALA A 6 1.16 -11.32 -0.53
N ASP A 7 1.81 -12.49 -0.57
CA ASP A 7 2.05 -13.33 0.59
C ASP A 7 3.02 -12.67 1.58
N GLU A 8 4.14 -12.12 1.10
CA GLU A 8 5.12 -11.42 1.95
C GLU A 8 4.50 -10.16 2.57
N PHE A 9 3.74 -9.39 1.80
CA PHE A 9 3.00 -8.23 2.29
C PHE A 9 1.96 -8.64 3.35
N THR A 10 1.13 -9.64 3.06
CA THR A 10 0.11 -10.12 4.02
C THR A 10 0.75 -10.68 5.29
N ALA A 11 1.92 -11.31 5.21
CA ALA A 11 2.67 -11.78 6.38
C ALA A 11 3.15 -10.63 7.29
N THR A 12 3.28 -9.41 6.77
CA THR A 12 3.60 -8.21 7.56
C THR A 12 2.37 -7.56 8.19
N ILE A 13 1.16 -7.91 7.75
CA ILE A 13 -0.08 -7.39 8.32
C ILE A 13 -0.34 -8.09 9.66
N GLY A 14 -0.16 -7.34 10.75
CA GLY A 14 -0.57 -7.79 12.09
C GLY A 14 -2.00 -7.34 12.40
N THR A 15 -2.76 -8.20 13.09
CA THR A 15 -4.16 -7.92 13.47
C THR A 15 -4.29 -7.62 14.96
N PRO A 16 -5.00 -6.55 15.37
CA PRO A 16 -5.54 -5.48 14.53
C PRO A 16 -4.48 -4.38 14.23
N PRO A 17 -4.41 -3.87 13.00
CA PRO A 17 -3.59 -2.70 12.71
C PRO A 17 -4.24 -1.43 13.29
N ALA A 18 -3.41 -0.48 13.70
CA ALA A 18 -3.85 0.82 14.18
C ALA A 18 -3.69 1.88 13.07
N PRO A 19 -4.73 2.69 12.78
CA PRO A 19 -4.56 3.82 11.87
C PRO A 19 -3.64 4.88 12.50
N VAL A 20 -2.76 5.45 11.70
CA VAL A 20 -1.92 6.58 12.05
C VAL A 20 -2.35 7.77 11.20
N ASP A 21 -2.32 8.95 11.79
CA ASP A 21 -2.64 10.18 11.07
C ASP A 21 -1.61 10.42 9.96
N VAL A 22 -2.10 10.70 8.74
CA VAL A 22 -1.23 11.01 7.59
C VAL A 22 -0.54 12.36 7.75
N ASP A 23 -1.11 13.25 8.57
CA ASP A 23 -0.52 14.55 8.91
C ASP A 23 0.59 14.41 9.97
N GLU A 24 0.71 13.25 10.62
CA GLU A 24 1.81 12.98 11.56
C GLU A 24 3.12 12.79 10.78
N PRO A 25 4.22 13.46 11.17
CA PRO A 25 5.48 13.32 10.48
C PRO A 25 5.94 11.86 10.51
N PRO A 26 6.40 11.31 9.37
CA PRO A 26 6.83 9.93 9.33
C PRO A 26 8.05 9.71 10.22
N PRO A 27 8.23 8.50 10.77
CA PRO A 27 9.30 8.21 11.72
C PRO A 27 10.70 8.38 11.13
N PHE A 28 10.81 8.28 9.80
CA PHE A 28 12.02 8.59 9.03
C PHE A 28 11.63 8.93 7.59
N ASP A 29 12.57 9.53 6.86
CA ASP A 29 12.38 9.86 5.45
C ASP A 29 12.46 8.61 4.57
N PHE A 30 11.33 8.22 3.99
CA PHE A 30 11.21 7.07 3.08
C PHE A 30 11.10 7.48 1.61
N TRP A 31 10.97 8.78 1.30
CA TRP A 31 10.87 9.28 -0.08
C TRP A 31 12.04 8.86 -0.96
N PRO A 32 13.31 8.88 -0.49
CA PRO A 32 14.44 8.40 -1.29
C PRO A 32 14.31 6.94 -1.74
N TYR A 33 13.57 6.11 -0.98
CA TYR A 33 13.28 4.74 -1.39
C TYR A 33 12.22 4.71 -2.49
N PHE A 34 11.16 5.51 -2.34
CA PHE A 34 10.08 5.63 -3.32
C PHE A 34 10.59 6.14 -4.66
N ASP A 35 11.42 7.18 -4.66
CA ASP A 35 12.05 7.76 -5.86
C ASP A 35 12.93 6.77 -6.62
N ALA A 36 13.47 5.80 -5.90
CA ALA A 36 14.32 4.75 -6.45
C ALA A 36 13.55 3.47 -6.81
N ILE A 37 12.22 3.45 -6.71
CA ILE A 37 11.38 2.35 -7.21
C ILE A 37 11.48 2.33 -8.75
N PRO A 38 11.81 1.18 -9.37
CA PRO A 38 11.82 1.05 -10.82
C PRO A 38 10.44 1.31 -11.44
N HIS A 39 10.41 1.93 -12.61
CA HIS A 39 9.14 2.22 -13.31
C HIS A 39 8.30 0.95 -13.56
N ASP A 40 8.96 -0.18 -13.83
CA ASP A 40 8.34 -1.48 -14.04
C ASP A 40 7.50 -1.97 -12.84
N HIS A 41 7.84 -1.54 -11.62
CA HIS A 41 7.12 -1.93 -10.41
C HIS A 41 5.83 -1.15 -10.20
N PHE A 42 5.67 0.00 -10.88
CA PHE A 42 4.41 0.74 -10.89
C PHE A 42 3.39 0.15 -11.88
N ALA A 43 3.74 -0.91 -12.61
CA ALA A 43 2.88 -1.59 -13.57
C ALA A 43 2.24 -0.65 -14.63
N GLY A 44 2.93 0.46 -14.95
CA GLY A 44 2.45 1.47 -15.91
C GLY A 44 1.44 2.47 -15.33
N HIS A 45 1.22 2.49 -14.02
CA HIS A 45 0.35 3.46 -13.35
C HIS A 45 1.10 4.72 -12.92
N ASP A 46 0.36 5.82 -12.87
CA ASP A 46 0.90 7.13 -12.51
C ASP A 46 0.80 7.38 -11.00
N PHE A 47 1.95 7.47 -10.35
CA PHE A 47 2.11 7.82 -8.93
C PHE A 47 2.81 9.18 -8.72
N SER A 48 2.87 10.02 -9.76
CA SER A 48 3.52 11.34 -9.71
C SER A 48 2.92 12.33 -8.72
N ARG A 49 1.74 12.03 -8.16
CA ARG A 49 1.10 12.86 -7.13
C ARG A 49 1.74 12.70 -5.75
N GLU A 50 2.46 11.60 -5.52
CA GLU A 50 3.20 11.37 -4.26
C GLU A 50 2.29 11.57 -3.03
N GLU A 51 1.03 11.15 -3.15
CA GLU A 51 -0.01 11.45 -2.16
C GLU A 51 -0.19 10.27 -1.21
N VAL A 52 0.26 10.42 0.04
CA VAL A 52 0.00 9.45 1.11
C VAL A 52 -1.46 9.59 1.54
N THR A 53 -2.23 8.51 1.39
CA THR A 53 -3.67 8.53 1.72
C THR A 53 -3.98 7.85 3.04
N ASN A 54 -3.23 6.82 3.42
CA ASN A 54 -3.43 6.10 4.67
C ASN A 54 -2.09 5.61 5.22
N VAL A 55 -1.94 5.67 6.54
CA VAL A 55 -0.83 5.05 7.25
C VAL A 55 -1.39 4.08 8.30
N TRP A 56 -0.86 2.87 8.32
CA TRP A 56 -1.25 1.83 9.27
C TRP A 56 -0.05 1.35 10.05
N GLN A 57 -0.11 1.44 11.37
CA GLN A 57 0.89 0.85 12.25
C GLN A 57 0.48 -0.57 12.63
N MET A 58 1.39 -1.52 12.45
CA MET A 58 1.16 -2.91 12.82
C MET A 58 1.29 -3.08 14.34
N PRO A 59 0.57 -4.03 14.95
CA PRO A 59 0.58 -4.26 16.40
C PRO A 59 1.95 -4.69 16.94
N ASP A 60 2.84 -5.21 16.08
CA ASP A 60 4.21 -5.51 16.48
C ASP A 60 5.05 -4.26 16.80
N SER A 61 4.55 -3.05 16.46
CA SER A 61 5.26 -1.78 16.58
C SER A 61 6.62 -1.75 15.85
N ILE A 62 6.80 -2.67 14.90
CA ILE A 62 8.00 -2.81 14.07
C ILE A 62 7.66 -2.42 12.63
N HIS A 63 6.48 -2.80 12.15
CA HIS A 63 6.07 -2.53 10.78
C HIS A 63 5.05 -1.39 10.72
N GLN A 64 5.23 -0.50 9.74
CA GLN A 64 4.28 0.54 9.40
C GLN A 64 4.05 0.52 7.90
N HIS A 65 2.79 0.48 7.47
CA HIS A 65 2.41 0.44 6.07
C HIS A 65 1.93 1.82 5.65
N VAL A 66 2.60 2.41 4.67
CA VAL A 66 2.25 3.71 4.10
C VAL A 66 1.64 3.48 2.73
N LEU A 67 0.40 3.92 2.51
CA LEU A 67 -0.31 3.77 1.25
C LEU A 67 -0.23 5.08 0.48
N ILE A 68 0.42 5.03 -0.68
CA ILE A 68 0.51 6.14 -1.63
C ILE A 68 -0.52 5.90 -2.74
N ALA A 69 -1.41 6.87 -2.96
CA ALA A 69 -2.41 6.77 -4.03
C ALA A 69 -1.78 7.03 -5.40
N SER A 70 -2.27 6.28 -6.38
CA SER A 70 -2.05 6.60 -7.79
C SER A 70 -3.15 7.54 -8.33
N GLY A 71 -2.96 8.02 -9.56
CA GLY A 71 -4.04 8.63 -10.32
C GLY A 71 -5.20 7.67 -10.66
N THR A 72 -5.01 6.36 -10.48
CA THR A 72 -6.04 5.34 -10.66
C THR A 72 -6.78 5.07 -9.35
N PRO A 73 -8.12 5.18 -9.31
CA PRO A 73 -8.90 4.86 -8.13
C PRO A 73 -8.64 3.42 -7.64
N ASN A 74 -8.65 3.23 -6.33
CA ASN A 74 -8.49 1.93 -5.66
C ASN A 74 -7.14 1.23 -5.92
N LEU A 75 -6.15 1.94 -6.47
CA LEU A 75 -4.81 1.43 -6.68
C LEU A 75 -3.81 2.22 -5.84
N PHE A 76 -3.07 1.50 -4.99
CA PHE A 76 -2.16 2.07 -4.00
C PHE A 76 -0.79 1.41 -4.05
N MET A 77 0.26 2.21 -3.88
CA MET A 77 1.61 1.72 -3.65
C MET A 77 1.83 1.66 -2.14
N VAL A 78 1.99 0.45 -1.61
CA VAL A 78 2.18 0.24 -0.18
C VAL A 78 3.67 0.11 0.11
N LEU A 79 4.20 1.01 0.92
CA LEU A 79 5.56 0.92 1.46
C LEU A 79 5.50 0.28 2.84
N VAL A 80 6.26 -0.80 3.03
CA VAL A 80 6.40 -1.44 4.34
C VAL A 80 7.65 -0.90 5.00
N LEU A 81 7.48 -0.03 5.99
CA LEU A 81 8.55 0.54 6.79
C LEU A 81 8.89 -0.39 7.95
N ASN A 82 10.18 -0.51 8.25
CA ASN A 82 10.68 -1.15 9.46
C ASN A 82 11.17 -0.08 10.44
N LEU A 83 10.41 0.13 11.51
CA LEU A 83 10.66 1.12 12.55
C LEU A 83 11.89 0.79 13.42
N ARG A 84 12.30 -0.49 13.49
CA ARG A 84 13.50 -0.88 14.26
C ARG A 84 14.79 -0.54 13.54
N THR A 85 14.82 -0.70 12.23
CA THR A 85 16.00 -0.40 11.40
C THR A 85 15.91 0.98 10.73
N ALA A 86 14.79 1.69 10.91
CA ALA A 86 14.49 2.96 10.23
C ALA A 86 14.73 2.86 8.71
N SER A 87 14.20 1.81 8.11
CA SER A 87 14.41 1.50 6.69
C SER A 87 13.17 0.89 6.06
N VAL A 88 13.02 1.02 4.75
CA VAL A 88 11.93 0.35 4.00
C VAL A 88 12.27 -1.13 3.83
N LEU A 89 11.40 -2.03 4.31
CA LEU A 89 11.52 -3.47 4.13
C LEU A 89 11.28 -3.88 2.67
N GLY A 90 10.29 -3.22 2.05
CA GLY A 90 9.88 -3.46 0.68
C GLY A 90 8.67 -2.61 0.31
N HIS A 91 8.20 -2.79 -0.91
CA HIS A 91 6.98 -2.15 -1.41
C HIS A 91 6.10 -3.18 -2.11
N HIS A 92 4.80 -2.93 -2.17
CA HIS A 92 3.82 -3.79 -2.80
C HIS A 92 2.78 -2.94 -3.54
N LEU A 93 2.43 -3.33 -4.76
CA LEU A 93 1.35 -2.70 -5.51
C LEU A 93 0.02 -3.34 -5.11
N LEU A 94 -0.82 -2.58 -4.41
CA LEU A 94 -2.12 -3.02 -3.92
C LEU A 94 -3.21 -2.52 -4.87
N ASP A 95 -3.71 -3.43 -5.70
CA ASP A 95 -4.89 -3.19 -6.54
C ASP A 95 -6.16 -3.71 -5.83
N LEU A 96 -6.91 -2.80 -5.22
CA LEU A 96 -8.19 -3.15 -4.62
C LEU A 96 -9.28 -3.41 -5.66
N ASN A 97 -9.14 -2.93 -6.90
CA ASN A 97 -10.07 -3.27 -7.97
C ASN A 97 -9.96 -4.75 -8.33
N GLU A 98 -8.74 -5.27 -8.41
CA GLU A 98 -8.50 -6.69 -8.66
C GLU A 98 -8.93 -7.54 -7.46
N LEU A 99 -8.56 -7.14 -6.24
CA LEU A 99 -8.84 -7.91 -5.03
C LEU A 99 -10.33 -8.03 -4.70
N TYR A 100 -11.11 -6.96 -4.91
CA TYR A 100 -12.53 -6.92 -4.57
C TYR A 100 -13.46 -6.94 -5.79
N GLY A 101 -12.90 -7.07 -7.01
CA GLY A 101 -13.70 -7.05 -8.23
C GLY A 101 -14.45 -5.73 -8.47
N LEU A 102 -13.97 -4.61 -7.92
CA LEU A 102 -14.66 -3.30 -8.00
C LEU A 102 -14.73 -2.74 -9.42
N ASN A 103 -14.00 -3.34 -10.36
CA ASN A 103 -14.07 -3.02 -11.78
C ASN A 103 -15.22 -3.76 -12.51
N GLN A 104 -16.02 -4.56 -11.80
CA GLN A 104 -17.21 -5.17 -12.38
C GLN A 104 -18.41 -4.21 -12.26
N PRO A 105 -19.21 -4.04 -13.33
CA PRO A 105 -20.51 -3.38 -13.18
C PRO A 105 -21.32 -4.13 -12.12
N PRO A 106 -22.26 -3.45 -11.41
CA PRO A 106 -23.06 -4.11 -10.39
C PRO A 106 -23.69 -5.36 -10.99
N THR A 107 -23.28 -6.53 -10.49
CA THR A 107 -23.92 -7.79 -10.84
C THR A 107 -25.34 -7.67 -10.29
N ALA A 108 -26.27 -7.29 -11.17
CA ALA A 108 -27.69 -7.33 -10.84
C ALA A 108 -27.97 -8.74 -10.28
N PRO A 109 -28.64 -8.87 -9.12
CA PRO A 109 -29.02 -10.18 -8.63
C PRO A 109 -29.79 -10.88 -9.76
N LEU A 110 -29.31 -12.07 -10.14
CA LEU A 110 -30.03 -12.96 -11.05
C LEU A 110 -31.43 -13.16 -10.46
N ASP A 111 -32.45 -12.77 -11.23
CA ASP A 111 -33.86 -12.98 -10.96
C ASP A 111 -34.12 -14.28 -10.18
N GLU A 112 -34.68 -14.14 -8.98
CA GLU A 112 -35.40 -15.24 -8.33
C GLU A 112 -36.67 -15.50 -9.16
N GLN A 113 -36.63 -16.57 -9.97
CA GLN A 113 -37.80 -17.13 -10.67
C GLN A 113 -38.79 -17.80 -9.71
#